data_AF-A0A2W5XP22-F1
#
_entry.id   AF-A0A2W5XP22-F1
#
_cell.length_a   1.000
_cell.length_b   1.000
_cell.length_c   1.000
_cell.angle_alpha   90.00
_cell.angle_beta   90.00
_cell.angle_gamma   90.00
#
_symmetry.space_group_name_H-M   'P 1'
#
loop_
_entity.id
_entity.type
_entity.pdbx_description
1 polymer ?
#
loop_
_entity_poly.entity_id
_entity_poly.type
_entity_poly.pdbx_seq_one_letter_code
_entity_poly.pdbx_strand_id
1 'polypeptide(L)'
;MSARESRGVAAPNQPLLGSEIQSAGRLVRALALPAAASLAICNVIGQGVFLKARAMTCDVGSPSLVMLAWIGAGALSLCGSLTFAELGTMIPESGGPYAFLRRAFGGSVAFAYGWMMFFLGGPLAAAALAAGTAIFLNLLSGGMLEHVHYGWLNGATLAALVMLVAVTTMNLARVRTNGLLAIGLAAVKILMLVALTAAAFIFGEGSFGHFALSGSQGACTGIAPSLRGGAAGFGAAMLGALYAYQGWSSLT
;
A
#
# COMPACT_ATOMS: atom_id res chain seq x y z
N MET A 1 67.99 -32.23 40.10
CA MET A 1 66.64 -32.38 40.69
C MET A 1 65.80 -31.19 40.24
N SER A 2 64.71 -31.44 39.48
CA SER A 2 63.51 -30.61 39.22
C SER A 2 63.69 -29.11 38.85
N ALA A 3 63.35 -28.54 37.69
CA ALA A 3 62.26 -28.65 36.71
C ALA A 3 61.37 -27.38 36.69
N ARG A 4 60.98 -27.01 35.45
CA ARG A 4 59.76 -26.29 35.02
C ARG A 4 59.76 -24.76 34.85
N GLU A 5 59.83 -24.41 33.57
CA GLU A 5 59.04 -23.38 32.87
C GLU A 5 57.60 -23.25 33.39
N SER A 6 57.15 -22.01 33.60
CA SER A 6 55.73 -21.62 33.58
C SER A 6 55.64 -20.38 32.68
N ARG A 7 55.29 -20.55 31.41
CA ARG A 7 53.94 -20.42 30.83
C ARG A 7 53.22 -19.15 31.31
N GLY A 8 53.09 -18.22 30.37
CA GLY A 8 52.47 -16.91 30.52
C GLY A 8 51.07 -16.99 31.13
N VAL A 9 50.84 -16.05 32.04
CA VAL A 9 49.52 -15.75 32.61
C VAL A 9 48.73 -15.01 31.53
N ALA A 10 47.86 -15.74 30.83
CA ALA A 10 46.75 -15.12 30.10
C ALA A 10 45.81 -14.50 31.14
N ALA A 11 45.59 -13.19 31.07
CA ALA A 11 44.66 -12.49 31.93
C ALA A 11 43.21 -12.96 31.64
N PRO A 12 42.50 -13.56 32.60
CA PRO A 12 41.06 -13.67 32.52
C PRO A 12 40.49 -12.35 33.05
N ASN A 13 39.66 -11.68 32.24
CA ASN A 13 38.70 -10.61 32.60
C ASN A 13 38.67 -9.47 31.57
N GLN A 14 38.47 -9.80 30.28
CA GLN A 14 37.77 -8.85 29.40
C GLN A 14 36.27 -9.13 29.51
N PRO A 15 35.45 -8.15 29.93
CA PRO A 15 34.02 -8.36 30.06
C PRO A 15 33.40 -8.56 28.67
N LEU A 16 32.42 -9.47 28.62
CA LEU A 16 31.62 -9.95 27.48
C LEU A 16 30.73 -8.85 26.84
N LEU A 17 31.19 -7.60 26.77
CA LEU A 17 30.44 -6.45 26.27
C LEU A 17 30.22 -6.48 24.74
N GLY A 18 31.02 -7.25 24.00
CA GLY A 18 30.91 -7.35 22.55
C GLY A 18 29.83 -8.33 22.05
N SER A 19 29.55 -9.39 22.79
CA SER A 19 28.64 -10.47 22.35
C SER A 19 27.16 -10.17 22.64
N GLU A 20 26.85 -9.46 23.73
CA GLU A 20 25.46 -9.13 24.05
C GLU A 20 24.89 -8.03 23.13
N ILE A 21 25.72 -7.04 22.75
CA ILE A 21 25.32 -5.96 21.82
C ILE A 21 25.07 -6.51 20.40
N GLN A 22 25.79 -7.55 19.96
CA GLN A 22 25.53 -8.19 18.66
C GLN A 22 24.23 -9.00 18.64
N SER A 23 23.77 -9.54 19.77
CA SER A 23 22.51 -10.30 19.82
C SER A 23 21.27 -9.38 19.80
N ALA A 24 21.39 -8.15 20.32
CA ALA A 24 20.31 -7.17 20.37
C ALA A 24 19.92 -6.59 18.98
N GLY A 25 20.75 -6.76 17.96
CA GLY A 25 20.53 -6.21 16.61
C GLY A 25 19.98 -7.19 15.57
N ARG A 26 19.78 -8.47 15.91
CA ARG A 26 19.31 -9.47 14.95
C ARG A 26 17.79 -9.51 14.95
N LEU A 27 17.18 -9.04 13.86
CA LEU A 27 15.73 -9.15 13.66
C LEU A 27 15.26 -10.60 13.80
N VAL A 28 14.27 -10.82 14.66
CA VAL A 28 13.65 -12.14 14.84
C VAL A 28 12.91 -12.50 13.55
N ARG A 29 13.27 -13.63 12.93
CA ARG A 29 12.51 -14.21 11.81
C ARG A 29 11.22 -14.83 12.32
N ALA A 30 10.26 -13.98 12.66
CA ALA A 30 8.97 -14.38 13.23
C ALA A 30 7.93 -14.74 12.16
N LEU A 31 8.18 -14.40 10.89
CA LEU A 31 7.22 -14.58 9.80
C LEU A 31 7.59 -15.77 8.91
N ALA A 32 6.69 -16.76 8.83
CA ALA A 32 6.78 -17.85 7.87
C ALA A 32 6.29 -17.42 6.47
N LEU A 33 6.69 -18.16 5.43
CA LEU A 33 6.33 -17.84 4.04
C LEU A 33 4.82 -17.64 3.80
N PRO A 34 3.91 -18.51 4.29
CA PRO A 34 2.48 -18.31 4.08
C PRO A 34 1.93 -17.05 4.77
N ALA A 35 2.49 -16.71 5.93
CA ALA A 35 2.14 -15.48 6.65
C ALA A 35 2.67 -14.24 5.93
N ALA A 36 3.89 -14.29 5.37
CA ALA A 36 4.43 -13.21 4.56
C ALA A 36 3.61 -12.99 3.28
N ALA A 37 3.24 -14.07 2.58
CA ALA A 37 2.43 -14.00 1.37
C ALA A 37 1.02 -13.46 1.65
N SER A 38 0.38 -13.88 2.75
CA SER A 38 -0.95 -13.37 3.10
C SER A 38 -0.92 -11.89 3.48
N LEU A 39 0.11 -11.43 4.19
CA LEU A 39 0.31 -10.00 4.45
C LEU A 39 0.55 -9.23 3.15
N ALA A 40 1.25 -9.79 2.17
CA ALA A 40 1.47 -9.15 0.87
C ALA A 40 0.16 -8.89 0.14
N ILE A 41 -0.65 -9.93 0.02
CA ILE A 41 -1.96 -9.89 -0.60
C ILE A 41 -2.85 -8.90 0.15
N CYS A 42 -2.82 -8.92 1.49
CA CYS A 42 -3.59 -8.01 2.30
C CYS A 42 -3.14 -6.55 2.16
N ASN A 43 -1.85 -6.27 2.03
CA ASN A 43 -1.36 -4.90 1.87
C ASN A 43 -1.69 -4.33 0.49
N VAL A 44 -1.60 -5.16 -0.56
CA VAL A 44 -1.90 -4.75 -1.95
C VAL A 44 -3.40 -4.57 -2.17
N ILE A 45 -4.23 -5.48 -1.66
CA ILE A 45 -5.69 -5.38 -1.81
C ILE A 45 -6.25 -4.34 -0.82
N GLY A 46 -6.46 -3.13 -1.35
CA GLY A 46 -7.07 -2.00 -0.63
C GLY A 46 -8.28 -1.41 -1.35
N GLN A 47 -8.65 -0.18 -0.97
CA GLN A 47 -9.79 0.55 -1.56
C GLN A 47 -9.62 0.89 -3.06
N GLY A 48 -8.39 0.79 -3.60
CA GLY A 48 -8.08 1.15 -4.97
C GLY A 48 -8.89 0.38 -6.01
N VAL A 49 -9.11 -0.92 -5.80
CA VAL A 49 -9.92 -1.74 -6.72
C VAL A 49 -11.37 -1.25 -6.83
N PHE A 50 -11.92 -0.71 -5.73
CA PHE A 50 -13.30 -0.23 -5.68
C PHE A 50 -13.43 1.21 -6.19
N LEU A 51 -12.48 2.09 -5.86
CA LEU A 51 -12.53 3.50 -6.24
C LEU A 51 -12.10 3.76 -7.68
N LYS A 52 -11.12 3.03 -8.18
CA LYS A 52 -10.47 3.36 -9.46
C LYS A 52 -11.24 2.84 -10.66
N ALA A 53 -12.06 1.80 -10.53
CA ALA A 53 -12.81 1.22 -11.64
C ALA A 53 -13.61 2.27 -12.44
N ARG A 54 -14.47 3.05 -11.78
CA ARG A 54 -15.24 4.13 -12.44
C ARG A 54 -14.34 5.19 -13.07
N ALA A 55 -13.33 5.66 -12.32
CA ALA A 55 -12.45 6.72 -12.78
C ALA A 55 -11.68 6.29 -14.04
N MET A 56 -11.08 5.11 -14.02
CA MET A 56 -10.37 4.53 -15.16
C MET A 56 -11.29 4.36 -16.37
N THR A 57 -12.52 3.85 -16.17
CA THR A 57 -13.49 3.74 -17.26
C THR A 57 -13.82 5.10 -17.88
N CYS A 58 -13.89 6.16 -17.08
CA CYS A 58 -14.09 7.52 -17.57
C CYS A 58 -12.83 8.14 -18.20
N ASP A 59 -11.64 7.76 -17.75
CA ASP A 59 -10.36 8.22 -18.32
C ASP A 59 -10.14 7.64 -19.72
N VAL A 60 -10.42 6.36 -19.96
CA VAL A 60 -10.18 5.72 -21.28
C VAL A 60 -11.43 5.49 -22.11
N GLY A 61 -12.63 5.50 -21.52
CA GLY A 61 -13.90 5.34 -22.23
C GLY A 61 -14.18 3.93 -22.77
N SER A 62 -13.29 2.95 -22.57
CA SER A 62 -13.43 1.58 -23.07
C SER A 62 -13.01 0.53 -22.02
N PRO A 63 -13.85 -0.50 -21.75
CA PRO A 63 -13.52 -1.58 -20.82
C PRO A 63 -12.26 -2.36 -21.21
N SER A 64 -12.01 -2.57 -22.51
CA SER A 64 -10.82 -3.29 -22.97
C SER A 64 -9.52 -2.55 -22.64
N LEU A 65 -9.52 -1.22 -22.79
CA LEU A 65 -8.39 -0.37 -22.40
C LEU A 65 -8.18 -0.35 -20.88
N VAL A 66 -9.26 -0.37 -20.09
CA VAL A 66 -9.16 -0.52 -18.62
C VAL A 66 -8.49 -1.83 -18.25
N MET A 67 -8.88 -2.95 -18.89
CA MET A 67 -8.25 -4.25 -18.66
C MET A 67 -6.77 -4.26 -19.05
N LEU A 68 -6.40 -3.63 -20.17
CA LEU A 68 -5.00 -3.47 -20.57
C LEU A 68 -4.20 -2.63 -19.56
N ALA A 69 -4.78 -1.58 -18.99
CA ALA A 69 -4.15 -0.80 -17.93
C ALA A 69 -3.92 -1.65 -16.65
N TRP A 70 -4.89 -2.48 -16.26
CA TRP A 70 -4.71 -3.41 -15.14
C TRP A 70 -3.59 -4.44 -15.39
N ILE A 71 -3.59 -5.06 -16.56
CA ILE A 71 -2.54 -6.04 -16.93
C ILE A 71 -1.17 -5.37 -16.96
N GLY A 72 -1.07 -4.19 -17.60
CA GLY A 72 0.19 -3.44 -17.69
C GLY A 72 0.72 -3.01 -16.32
N ALA A 73 -0.13 -2.43 -15.47
CA ALA A 73 0.24 -2.03 -14.12
C ALA A 73 0.61 -3.24 -13.24
N GLY A 74 -0.09 -4.36 -13.40
CA GLY A 74 0.21 -5.61 -12.72
C GLY A 74 1.57 -6.17 -13.12
N ALA A 75 1.89 -6.19 -14.42
CA ALA A 75 3.20 -6.59 -14.93
C ALA A 75 4.32 -5.69 -14.41
N LEU A 76 4.14 -4.36 -14.43
CA LEU A 76 5.09 -3.41 -13.87
C LEU A 76 5.30 -3.61 -12.36
N SER A 77 4.22 -3.82 -11.61
CA SER A 77 4.28 -4.07 -10.16
C SER A 77 4.98 -5.38 -9.84
N LEU A 78 4.75 -6.43 -10.65
CA LEU A 78 5.43 -7.71 -10.53
C LEU A 78 6.94 -7.54 -10.73
N CYS A 79 7.36 -6.91 -11.83
CA CYS A 79 8.77 -6.61 -12.11
C CYS A 79 9.40 -5.83 -10.95
N GLY A 80 8.74 -4.77 -10.47
CA GLY A 80 9.22 -3.98 -9.34
C GLY A 80 9.37 -4.81 -8.06
N SER A 81 8.39 -5.67 -7.75
CA SER A 81 8.43 -6.54 -6.57
C SER A 81 9.58 -7.55 -6.62
N LEU A 82 9.88 -8.10 -7.80
CA LEU A 82 10.99 -9.04 -7.98
C LEU A 82 12.35 -8.35 -7.82
N THR A 83 12.50 -7.14 -8.39
CA THR A 83 13.70 -6.33 -8.17
C THR A 83 13.90 -5.97 -6.70
N PHE A 84 12.83 -5.61 -5.98
CA PHE A 84 12.91 -5.33 -4.55
C PHE A 84 13.22 -6.58 -3.72
N ALA A 85 12.72 -7.74 -4.11
CA ALA A 85 13.06 -9.01 -3.46
C ALA A 85 14.57 -9.32 -3.63
N GLU A 86 15.11 -9.14 -4.84
CA GLU A 86 16.54 -9.31 -5.10
C GLU A 86 17.37 -8.34 -4.24
N LEU A 87 17.03 -7.04 -4.25
CA LEU A 87 17.71 -6.03 -3.44
C LEU A 87 17.62 -6.31 -1.93
N GLY A 88 16.46 -6.74 -1.44
CA GLY A 88 16.25 -7.10 -0.03
C GLY A 88 17.07 -8.31 0.42
N THR A 89 17.38 -9.24 -0.50
CA THR A 89 18.30 -10.35 -0.20
C THR A 89 19.77 -9.96 -0.32
N MET A 90 20.12 -9.03 -1.21
CA MET A 90 21.48 -8.52 -1.38
C MET A 90 21.90 -7.55 -0.26
N ILE A 91 20.97 -6.76 0.26
CA ILE A 91 21.18 -5.74 1.30
C ILE A 91 20.26 -6.06 2.49
N PRO A 92 20.64 -7.03 3.35
CA PRO A 92 19.81 -7.48 4.48
C PRO A 92 19.89 -6.51 5.68
N GLU A 93 19.72 -5.22 5.41
CA GLU A 93 19.69 -4.15 6.41
C GLU A 93 18.26 -3.71 6.69
N SER A 94 17.99 -3.28 7.93
CA SER A 94 16.71 -2.63 8.24
C SER A 94 16.64 -1.25 7.57
N GLY A 95 15.59 -0.98 6.81
CA GLY A 95 15.37 0.32 6.18
C GLY A 95 14.81 0.28 4.75
N GLY A 96 14.69 -0.91 4.15
CA GLY A 96 14.07 -1.11 2.84
C GLY A 96 14.63 -0.17 1.76
N PRO A 97 13.80 0.52 0.97
CA PRO A 97 14.28 1.41 -0.10
C PRO A 97 15.25 2.51 0.36
N TYR A 98 15.15 2.99 1.61
CA TYR A 98 16.12 3.97 2.13
C TYR A 98 17.54 3.36 2.21
N ALA A 99 17.66 2.11 2.68
CA ALA A 99 18.94 1.41 2.77
C ALA A 99 19.52 1.15 1.37
N PHE A 100 18.67 0.77 0.40
CA PHE A 100 19.10 0.55 -0.99
C PHE A 100 19.65 1.83 -1.61
N LEU A 101 18.95 2.96 -1.46
CA LEU A 101 19.39 4.26 -1.97
C LEU A 101 20.66 4.74 -1.30
N ARG A 102 20.78 4.54 0.02
CA ARG A 102 21.99 4.92 0.77
C ARG A 102 23.22 4.15 0.29
N ARG A 103 23.06 2.85 0.00
CA ARG A 103 24.14 1.98 -0.50
C ARG A 103 24.56 2.34 -1.93
N ALA A 104 23.59 2.62 -2.80
CA ALA A 104 23.83 2.88 -4.22
C ALA A 104 24.26 4.32 -4.54
N PHE A 105 23.66 5.31 -3.87
CA PHE A 105 23.79 6.73 -4.22
C PHE A 105 24.29 7.61 -3.07
N GLY A 106 24.56 7.03 -1.90
CA GLY A 106 25.10 7.73 -0.73
C GLY A 106 24.03 8.42 0.14
N GLY A 107 24.50 9.11 1.17
CA GLY A 107 23.65 9.66 2.23
C GLY A 107 22.73 10.80 1.79
N SER A 108 23.13 11.62 0.82
CA SER A 108 22.33 12.78 0.37
C SER A 108 21.05 12.35 -0.34
N VAL A 109 21.12 11.39 -1.25
CA VAL A 109 19.96 10.86 -1.98
C VAL A 109 19.03 10.10 -1.04
N ALA A 110 19.59 9.29 -0.14
CA ALA A 110 18.80 8.59 0.87
C ALA A 110 18.08 9.58 1.80
N PHE A 111 18.77 10.63 2.25
CA PHE A 111 18.17 11.69 3.07
C PHE A 111 17.01 12.38 2.35
N ALA A 112 17.20 12.77 1.08
CA ALA A 112 16.13 13.38 0.27
C ALA A 112 14.92 12.45 0.11
N TYR A 113 15.15 11.15 -0.10
CA TYR A 113 14.09 10.15 -0.12
C TYR A 113 13.35 10.06 1.22
N GLY A 114 14.07 9.99 2.33
CA GLY A 114 13.48 9.97 3.67
C GLY A 114 12.65 11.22 3.95
N TRP A 115 13.14 12.39 3.53
CA TRP A 115 12.43 13.67 3.64
C TRP A 115 11.14 13.68 2.83
N MET A 116 11.19 13.23 1.58
CA MET A 116 10.03 13.09 0.72
C MET A 116 8.99 12.13 1.33
N MET A 117 9.43 10.99 1.86
CA MET A 117 8.52 10.01 2.46
C MET A 117 7.87 10.51 3.75
N PHE A 118 8.59 11.31 4.54
CA PHE A 118 8.07 11.91 5.77
C PHE A 118 7.01 12.98 5.49
N PHE A 119 7.30 13.92 4.58
CA PHE A 119 6.38 15.05 4.31
C PHE A 119 5.27 14.72 3.32
N LEU A 120 5.56 13.91 2.29
CA LEU A 120 4.60 13.59 1.25
C LEU A 120 4.08 12.16 1.41
N GLY A 121 4.98 11.17 1.51
CA GLY A 121 4.61 9.74 1.44
C GLY A 121 3.53 9.34 2.44
N GLY A 122 3.85 9.40 3.73
CA GLY A 122 2.92 9.02 4.81
C GLY A 122 1.64 9.87 4.85
N PRO A 123 1.74 11.21 4.94
CA PRO A 123 0.58 12.09 5.02
C PRO A 123 -0.36 11.98 3.81
N LEU A 124 0.18 11.90 2.60
CA LEU A 124 -0.65 11.80 1.38
C LEU A 124 -1.36 10.43 1.31
N ALA A 125 -0.70 9.35 1.71
CA ALA A 125 -1.32 8.03 1.79
C ALA A 125 -2.49 8.01 2.80
N ALA A 126 -2.28 8.57 3.99
CA ALA A 126 -3.32 8.68 5.01
C ALA A 126 -4.50 9.55 4.53
N ALA A 127 -4.22 10.70 3.91
CA ALA A 127 -5.24 11.57 3.36
C ALA A 127 -6.05 10.89 2.24
N ALA A 128 -5.38 10.15 1.34
CA ALA A 128 -6.05 9.41 0.27
C ALA A 128 -6.96 8.29 0.81
N LEU A 129 -6.54 7.58 1.86
CA LEU A 129 -7.35 6.56 2.54
C LEU A 129 -8.57 7.18 3.24
N ALA A 130 -8.38 8.30 3.93
CA ALA A 130 -9.46 9.03 4.60
C ALA A 130 -10.48 9.59 3.59
N ALA A 131 -10.01 10.23 2.52
CA ALA A 131 -10.87 10.75 1.46
C ALA A 131 -11.64 9.64 0.74
N GLY A 132 -10.98 8.52 0.44
CA GLY A 132 -11.64 7.37 -0.17
C GLY A 132 -12.74 6.77 0.72
N THR A 133 -12.50 6.70 2.04
CA THR A 133 -13.53 6.29 3.00
C THR A 133 -14.69 7.27 3.04
N ALA A 134 -14.43 8.57 3.01
CA ALA A 134 -15.47 9.60 2.98
C ALA A 134 -16.34 9.52 1.72
N ILE A 135 -15.78 9.14 0.56
CA ILE A 135 -16.55 8.89 -0.66
C ILE A 135 -17.58 7.75 -0.43
N PHE A 136 -17.15 6.63 0.16
CA PHE A 136 -18.06 5.53 0.47
C PHE A 136 -19.11 5.90 1.53
N LEU A 137 -18.74 6.65 2.56
CA LEU A 137 -19.68 7.15 3.56
C LEU A 137 -20.73 8.09 2.94
N ASN A 138 -20.32 8.96 2.02
CA ASN A 138 -21.23 9.84 1.30
C ASN A 138 -22.22 9.03 0.46
N LEU A 139 -21.75 8.00 -0.24
CA LEU A 139 -22.60 7.09 -1.00
C LEU A 139 -23.61 6.38 -0.11
N LEU A 140 -23.19 5.88 1.06
CA LEU A 140 -24.09 5.23 2.04
C LEU A 140 -25.11 6.20 2.64
N SER A 141 -24.74 7.48 2.79
CA SER A 141 -25.64 8.53 3.27
C SER A 141 -26.59 9.09 2.21
N GLY A 142 -26.56 8.56 0.98
CA GLY A 142 -27.38 9.06 -0.12
C GLY A 142 -26.97 10.46 -0.63
N GLY A 143 -25.71 10.84 -0.49
CA GLY A 143 -25.20 12.15 -0.93
C GLY A 143 -25.36 13.29 0.09
N MET A 144 -25.79 12.99 1.32
CA MET A 144 -26.03 14.00 2.35
C MET A 144 -24.77 14.82 2.70
N LEU A 145 -23.58 14.20 2.67
CA LEU A 145 -22.33 14.89 3.00
C LEU A 145 -21.94 15.97 1.98
N GLU A 146 -22.49 15.95 0.77
CA GLU A 146 -22.28 17.03 -0.22
C GLU A 146 -23.06 18.31 0.13
N HIS A 147 -24.14 18.19 0.90
CA HIS A 147 -25.02 19.30 1.25
C HIS A 147 -24.66 19.95 2.60
N VAL A 148 -23.82 19.29 3.40
CA VAL A 148 -23.32 19.81 4.66
C VAL A 148 -22.10 20.69 4.37
N HIS A 149 -22.14 21.95 4.80
CA HIS A 149 -21.02 22.88 4.68
C HIS A 149 -20.70 23.51 6.04
N TYR A 150 -19.41 23.59 6.36
CA TYR A 150 -18.90 24.30 7.52
C TYR A 150 -17.80 25.27 7.08
N GLY A 151 -18.19 26.52 6.86
CA GLY A 151 -17.33 27.52 6.21
C GLY A 151 -16.93 27.05 4.81
N TRP A 152 -15.62 26.95 4.57
CA TRP A 152 -15.03 26.47 3.32
C TRP A 152 -14.93 24.94 3.17
N LEU A 153 -15.28 24.16 4.21
CA LEU A 153 -15.20 22.69 4.17
C LEU A 153 -16.57 22.11 3.80
N ASN A 154 -16.59 21.13 2.90
CA ASN A 154 -17.76 20.30 2.66
C ASN A 154 -17.82 19.12 3.64
N GLY A 155 -18.97 18.48 3.76
CA GLY A 155 -19.21 17.36 4.68
C GLY A 155 -18.31 16.16 4.38
N ALA A 156 -17.98 15.90 3.12
CA ALA A 156 -17.06 14.83 2.75
C ALA A 156 -15.64 15.07 3.30
N THR A 157 -15.13 16.30 3.24
CA THR A 157 -13.84 16.66 3.84
C THR A 157 -13.89 16.56 5.36
N LEU A 158 -14.98 17.00 6.00
CA LEU A 158 -15.17 16.82 7.44
C LEU A 158 -15.16 15.34 7.86
N ALA A 159 -15.89 14.49 7.12
CA ALA A 159 -15.89 13.05 7.35
C ALA A 159 -14.49 12.44 7.20
N ALA A 160 -13.73 12.86 6.18
CA ALA A 160 -12.34 12.42 6.01
C ALA A 160 -11.45 12.85 7.19
N LEU A 161 -11.57 14.08 7.67
CA LEU A 161 -10.82 14.57 8.83
C LEU A 161 -11.16 13.79 10.11
N VAL A 162 -12.45 13.52 10.34
CA VAL A 162 -12.92 12.71 11.47
C VAL A 162 -12.34 11.30 11.38
N MET A 163 -12.37 10.68 10.20
CA MET A 163 -11.77 9.36 9.98
C MET A 163 -10.27 9.35 10.23
N LEU A 164 -9.55 10.41 9.83
CA LEU A 164 -8.12 10.53 10.06
C LEU A 164 -7.83 10.58 11.57
N VAL A 165 -8.53 11.42 12.31
CA VAL A 165 -8.38 11.49 13.79
C VAL A 165 -8.74 10.15 14.45
N ALA A 166 -9.83 9.51 14.02
CA ALA A 166 -10.24 8.21 14.54
C ALA A 166 -9.17 7.13 14.31
N VAL A 167 -8.64 7.03 13.08
CA VAL A 167 -7.58 6.07 12.76
C VAL A 167 -6.30 6.40 13.52
N THR A 168 -5.90 7.67 13.62
CA THR A 168 -4.73 8.07 14.41
C THR A 168 -4.88 7.68 15.87
N THR A 169 -6.01 7.96 16.51
CA THR A 169 -6.26 7.58 17.91
C THR A 169 -6.27 6.05 18.11
N MET A 170 -6.81 5.28 17.16
CA MET A 170 -6.70 3.82 17.16
C MET A 170 -5.25 3.35 17.05
N ASN A 171 -4.44 4.00 16.20
CA ASN A 171 -3.02 3.68 16.07
C ASN A 171 -2.21 3.99 17.33
N LEU A 172 -2.69 4.88 18.20
CA LEU A 172 -2.12 5.13 19.53
C LEU A 172 -2.55 4.09 20.58
N ALA A 173 -3.55 3.26 20.29
CA ALA A 173 -3.99 2.18 21.18
C ALA A 173 -3.07 0.96 21.13
N ARG A 174 -3.37 -0.05 21.96
CA ARG A 174 -2.54 -1.27 22.06
C ARG A 174 -2.44 -2.00 20.71
N VAL A 175 -1.21 -2.37 20.35
CA VAL A 175 -0.88 -3.09 19.10
C VAL A 175 -1.73 -4.35 18.90
N ARG A 176 -2.07 -5.08 19.98
CA ARG A 176 -2.93 -6.27 19.91
C ARG A 176 -4.33 -5.96 19.39
N THR A 177 -4.92 -4.83 19.80
CA THR A 177 -6.24 -4.40 19.33
C THR A 177 -6.19 -4.05 17.84
N ASN A 178 -5.13 -3.35 17.41
CA ASN A 178 -4.94 -3.01 15.99
C ASN A 178 -4.74 -4.25 15.12
N GLY A 179 -4.00 -5.25 15.61
CA GLY A 179 -3.84 -6.53 14.92
C GLY A 179 -5.17 -7.27 14.72
N LEU A 180 -6.02 -7.33 15.76
CA LEU A 180 -7.34 -7.97 15.66
C LEU A 180 -8.28 -7.23 14.69
N LEU A 181 -8.30 -5.88 14.76
CA LEU A 181 -9.07 -5.06 13.83
C LEU A 181 -8.59 -5.26 12.38
N ALA A 182 -7.28 -5.29 12.14
CA ALA A 182 -6.72 -5.51 10.81
C ALA A 182 -7.13 -6.87 10.23
N ILE A 183 -7.11 -7.93 11.05
CA ILE A 183 -7.57 -9.27 10.64
C ILE A 183 -9.06 -9.25 10.30
N GLY A 184 -9.89 -8.62 11.14
CA GLY A 184 -11.33 -8.50 10.90
C GLY A 184 -11.65 -7.75 9.60
N LEU A 185 -11.02 -6.59 9.40
CA LEU A 185 -11.16 -5.81 8.16
C LEU A 185 -10.64 -6.56 6.93
N ALA A 186 -9.56 -7.34 7.08
CA ALA A 186 -9.05 -8.18 6.01
C ALA A 186 -10.00 -9.32 5.64
N ALA A 187 -10.67 -9.93 6.61
CA ALA A 187 -11.70 -10.93 6.34
C ALA A 187 -12.90 -10.30 5.62
N VAL A 188 -13.38 -9.15 6.08
CA VAL A 188 -14.51 -8.43 5.48
C VAL A 188 -14.22 -8.05 4.03
N LYS A 189 -13.05 -7.48 3.73
CA LYS A 189 -12.70 -7.08 2.36
C LYS A 189 -12.60 -8.28 1.41
N ILE A 190 -12.04 -9.41 1.86
CA ILE A 190 -11.94 -10.63 1.05
C ILE A 190 -13.34 -11.19 0.81
N LEU A 191 -14.16 -11.27 1.85
CA LEU A 191 -15.55 -11.73 1.73
C LEU A 191 -16.33 -10.86 0.75
N MET A 192 -16.20 -9.54 0.84
CA MET A 192 -16.85 -8.60 -0.08
C MET A 192 -16.41 -8.83 -1.53
N LEU A 193 -15.12 -9.03 -1.80
CA LEU A 193 -14.61 -9.31 -3.14
C LEU A 193 -15.17 -10.63 -3.69
N VAL A 194 -15.18 -11.68 -2.87
CA VAL A 194 -15.74 -12.99 -3.26
C VAL A 194 -17.24 -12.87 -3.54
N ALA A 195 -17.99 -12.21 -2.66
CA ALA A 195 -19.43 -12.02 -2.80
C ALA A 195 -19.76 -11.18 -4.05
N LEU A 196 -19.05 -10.09 -4.30
CA LEU A 196 -19.23 -9.23 -5.47
C LEU A 196 -18.94 -10.01 -6.76
N THR A 197 -17.86 -10.79 -6.77
CA THR A 197 -17.47 -11.61 -7.92
C THR A 197 -18.52 -12.69 -8.18
N ALA A 198 -18.96 -13.41 -7.14
CA ALA A 198 -19.99 -14.43 -7.26
C ALA A 198 -21.32 -13.83 -7.75
N ALA A 199 -21.74 -12.69 -7.20
CA ALA A 199 -22.94 -11.99 -7.66
C ALA A 199 -22.85 -11.58 -9.14
N ALA A 200 -21.68 -11.10 -9.59
CA ALA A 200 -21.47 -10.77 -11.00
C ALA A 200 -21.62 -11.98 -11.93
N PHE A 201 -21.20 -13.17 -11.52
CA PHE A 201 -21.37 -14.40 -12.32
C PHE A 201 -22.76 -15.03 -12.22
N ILE A 202 -23.46 -14.87 -11.09
CA ILE A 202 -24.80 -15.44 -10.88
C ILE A 202 -25.88 -14.58 -11.56
N PHE A 203 -25.78 -13.26 -11.43
CA PHE A 203 -26.79 -12.32 -11.90
C PHE A 203 -26.40 -11.60 -13.21
N GLY A 204 -25.14 -11.73 -13.65
CA GLY A 204 -24.67 -11.08 -14.86
C GLY A 204 -25.02 -11.86 -16.12
N GLU A 205 -25.46 -11.14 -17.15
CA GLU A 205 -25.57 -11.68 -18.50
C GLU A 205 -24.20 -11.61 -19.18
N GLY A 206 -23.48 -12.74 -19.22
CA GLY A 206 -22.13 -12.78 -19.80
C GLY A 206 -22.15 -12.69 -21.33
N SER A 207 -21.64 -11.60 -21.90
CA SER A 207 -21.44 -11.47 -23.35
C SER A 207 -20.12 -10.78 -23.68
N PHE A 208 -19.40 -11.28 -24.69
CA PHE A 208 -18.22 -10.60 -25.23
C PHE A 208 -18.55 -9.21 -25.82
N GLY A 209 -19.82 -8.96 -26.18
CA GLY A 209 -20.29 -7.64 -26.59
C GLY A 209 -20.09 -6.57 -25.51
N HIS A 210 -19.97 -6.95 -24.23
CA HIS A 210 -19.78 -6.01 -23.14
C HIS A 210 -18.40 -5.30 -23.19
N PHE A 211 -17.41 -5.90 -23.86
CA PHE A 211 -16.11 -5.26 -24.07
C PHE A 211 -16.14 -4.18 -25.16
N ALA A 212 -17.14 -4.21 -26.04
CA ALA A 212 -17.36 -3.19 -27.06
C ALA A 212 -18.17 -1.99 -26.54
N LEU A 213 -18.70 -2.06 -25.31
CA LEU A 213 -19.40 -0.94 -24.68
C LEU A 213 -18.45 0.23 -24.48
N SER A 214 -18.98 1.44 -24.58
CA SER A 214 -18.25 2.66 -24.24
C SER A 214 -18.72 3.21 -22.89
N GLY A 215 -17.76 3.57 -22.05
CA GLY A 215 -17.99 4.30 -20.80
C GLY A 215 -18.41 5.76 -21.00
N SER A 216 -18.59 6.22 -22.25
CA SER A 216 -18.96 7.60 -22.59
C SER A 216 -20.32 8.04 -22.02
N GLN A 217 -21.20 7.08 -21.68
CA GLN A 217 -22.49 7.35 -21.03
C GLN A 217 -22.43 7.36 -19.50
N GLY A 218 -21.27 7.05 -18.91
CA GLY A 218 -21.07 7.16 -17.47
C GLY A 218 -21.05 8.62 -17.02
N ALA A 219 -21.59 8.91 -15.84
CA ALA A 219 -21.41 10.22 -15.22
C ALA A 219 -19.92 10.39 -14.85
N CYS A 220 -19.13 11.04 -15.69
CA CYS A 220 -17.70 11.31 -15.46
C CYS A 220 -17.47 12.63 -14.71
N THR A 221 -18.32 12.92 -13.74
CA THR A 221 -18.23 14.12 -12.90
C THR A 221 -16.89 14.14 -12.15
N GLY A 222 -16.20 15.29 -12.18
CA GLY A 222 -14.91 15.48 -11.49
C GLY A 222 -13.67 15.03 -12.26
N ILE A 223 -13.80 14.49 -13.48
CA ILE A 223 -12.65 14.11 -14.33
C ILE A 223 -12.46 15.17 -15.40
N ALA A 224 -11.25 15.76 -15.44
CA ALA A 224 -10.89 16.82 -16.37
C ALA A 224 -11.07 16.35 -17.83
N PRO A 225 -11.67 17.14 -18.72
CA PRO A 225 -11.84 16.76 -20.13
C PRO A 225 -10.53 16.43 -20.85
N SER A 226 -9.43 17.08 -20.44
CA SER A 226 -8.08 16.83 -20.98
C SER A 226 -7.50 15.45 -20.65
N LEU A 227 -8.07 14.76 -19.65
CA LEU A 227 -7.67 13.41 -19.24
C LEU A 227 -8.60 12.33 -19.80
N ARG A 228 -9.54 12.68 -20.68
CA ARG A 228 -10.48 11.72 -21.28
C ARG A 228 -10.00 11.29 -22.66
N GLY A 229 -9.76 10.00 -22.81
CA GLY A 229 -9.31 9.35 -24.04
C GLY A 229 -7.82 9.59 -24.36
N GLY A 230 -7.39 8.99 -25.46
CA GLY A 230 -6.01 9.11 -25.96
C GLY A 230 -4.94 8.60 -24.99
N ALA A 231 -3.70 9.02 -25.22
CA ALA A 231 -2.56 8.63 -24.39
C ALA A 231 -2.63 9.18 -22.96
N ALA A 232 -3.18 10.39 -22.78
CA ALA A 232 -3.32 11.01 -21.47
C ALA A 232 -4.31 10.25 -20.57
N GLY A 233 -5.48 9.89 -21.11
CA GLY A 233 -6.46 9.09 -20.38
C GLY A 233 -5.96 7.67 -20.09
N PHE A 234 -5.25 7.04 -21.03
CA PHE A 234 -4.62 5.75 -20.75
C PHE A 234 -3.53 5.85 -19.66
N GLY A 235 -2.73 6.91 -19.67
CA GLY A 235 -1.75 7.19 -18.62
C GLY A 235 -2.41 7.40 -17.25
N ALA A 236 -3.52 8.15 -17.19
CA ALA A 236 -4.29 8.35 -15.96
C ALA A 236 -4.87 7.01 -15.44
N ALA A 237 -5.41 6.19 -16.33
CA ALA A 237 -5.90 4.86 -15.97
C ALA A 237 -4.77 3.95 -15.45
N MET A 238 -3.60 3.97 -16.09
CA MET A 238 -2.42 3.22 -15.64
C MET A 238 -1.96 3.66 -14.25
N LEU A 239 -1.93 4.98 -13.98
CA LEU A 239 -1.64 5.52 -12.63
C LEU A 239 -2.69 5.09 -11.61
N GLY A 240 -3.97 5.04 -12.01
CA GLY A 240 -5.06 4.50 -11.20
C GLY A 240 -4.85 3.03 -10.83
N ALA A 241 -4.48 2.19 -11.79
CA ALA A 241 -4.17 0.78 -11.56
C ALA A 241 -2.91 0.60 -10.69
N LEU A 242 -1.84 1.36 -10.95
CA LEU A 242 -0.62 1.34 -10.13
C LEU A 242 -0.91 1.74 -8.68
N TYR A 243 -1.77 2.75 -8.46
CA TYR A 243 -2.24 3.11 -7.11
C TYR A 243 -2.92 1.92 -6.41
N ALA A 244 -3.74 1.16 -7.14
CA ALA A 244 -4.42 0.00 -6.58
C ALA A 244 -3.50 -1.19 -6.31
N TYR A 245 -2.34 -1.28 -6.99
CA TYR A 245 -1.31 -2.29 -6.73
C TYR A 245 -0.29 -1.88 -5.65
N GLN A 246 -0.33 -0.66 -5.12
CA GLN A 246 0.60 -0.23 -4.09
C GLN A 246 0.57 -1.13 -2.85
N GLY A 247 1.71 -1.29 -2.18
CA GLY A 247 1.82 -2.03 -0.90
C GLY A 247 2.74 -3.25 -0.94
N TRP A 248 3.17 -3.69 -2.12
CA TRP A 248 4.13 -4.80 -2.25
C TRP A 248 5.52 -4.48 -1.67
N SER A 249 5.94 -3.21 -1.69
CA SER A 249 7.25 -2.77 -1.18
C SER A 249 7.35 -2.69 0.34
N SER A 250 6.23 -2.81 1.07
CA SER A 250 6.20 -2.73 2.54
C SER A 250 6.64 -4.02 3.24
N LEU A 251 6.96 -5.06 2.49
CA LEU A 251 7.39 -6.37 3.01
C LEU A 251 8.88 -6.65 2.91
N THR A 252 9.64 -5.76 2.28
CA THR A 252 11.11 -5.81 2.17
C THR A 252 11.74 -4.87 3.17
#